data_AF-A0A9C8WTJ5-F1
#
_entry.id   AF-A0A9C8WTJ5-F1
#
_cell.length_a   1.000
_cell.length_b   1.000
_cell.length_c   1.000
_cell.angle_alpha   90.00
_cell.angle_beta   90.00
_cell.angle_gamma   90.00
#
_symmetry.space_group_name_H-M   'P 1'
#
loop_
_entity.id
_entity.type
_entity.pdbx_description
1 polymer ?
#
loop_
_entity_poly.entity_id
_entity_poly.type
_entity_poly.pdbx_seq_one_letter_code
_entity_poly.pdbx_strand_id
1 'polypeptide(L)'
;MKNKILNLLPLCLMALLLSYGCARQPESTMETTSPTTGKNQTGLVYQGKIVAQSKRARTLSLKTGRGEGAKTILIKYDAGTKGIEYAAKGHTAVIVCKIQNGELRATVIKPKTAKLPPGITGIQTDELKALLDDNEDMILVDTCPRQQYSAAHIRGAVHLPASDYTERAASVLPEDKEQLLIFYCAGPT
;
A
#
# COMPACT_ATOMS: atom_id res chain seq x y z
N MET A 1 -23.72 70.36 10.10
CA MET A 1 -24.89 70.45 11.00
C MET A 1 -24.89 69.23 11.92
N LYS A 2 -24.77 69.46 13.25
CA LYS A 2 -24.83 68.52 14.40
C LYS A 2 -23.68 67.48 14.45
N ASN A 3 -22.61 67.59 15.25
CA ASN A 3 -22.41 67.81 16.70
C ASN A 3 -23.03 66.71 17.59
N LYS A 4 -22.21 65.86 18.21
CA LYS A 4 -21.91 65.90 19.68
C LYS A 4 -21.02 64.73 20.14
N ILE A 5 -19.88 65.13 20.71
CA ILE A 5 -19.04 64.40 21.67
C ILE A 5 -19.55 64.76 23.08
N LEU A 6 -19.71 63.77 23.98
CA LEU A 6 -19.71 63.91 25.45
C LEU A 6 -19.74 62.48 26.07
N ASN A 7 -18.66 61.92 26.62
CA ASN A 7 -18.08 62.09 27.97
C ASN A 7 -19.07 62.06 29.14
N LEU A 8 -19.01 60.99 29.97
CA LEU A 8 -19.08 61.09 31.43
C LEU A 8 -18.44 59.86 32.13
N LEU A 9 -17.42 60.15 32.93
CA LEU A 9 -16.67 59.37 33.93
C LEU A 9 -17.56 59.14 35.20
N PRO A 10 -17.14 58.57 36.38
CA PRO A 10 -15.79 58.23 36.86
C PRO A 10 -15.61 56.99 37.80
N LEU A 11 -14.32 56.69 38.08
CA LEU A 11 -13.65 56.30 39.35
C LEU A 11 -14.10 55.13 40.27
N CYS A 12 -13.04 54.56 40.89
CA CYS A 12 -12.92 53.68 42.07
C CYS A 12 -12.84 52.19 41.70
N LEU A 13 -11.87 51.39 42.15
CA LEU A 13 -10.75 51.53 43.09
C LEU A 13 -9.89 50.26 42.90
N MET A 14 -8.61 50.30 43.29
CA MET A 14 -7.80 49.22 43.91
C MET A 14 -8.40 47.79 43.95
N ALA A 15 -7.69 46.68 43.83
CA ALA A 15 -6.28 46.30 43.75
C ALA A 15 -6.29 44.76 43.69
N LEU A 16 -5.14 44.17 43.32
CA LEU A 16 -4.64 42.82 43.66
C LEU A 16 -5.65 41.69 43.94
N LEU A 17 -5.49 40.56 43.23
CA LEU A 17 -5.09 39.30 43.87
C LEU A 17 -4.76 38.24 42.79
N LEU A 18 -3.49 37.82 42.80
CA LEU A 18 -3.01 36.58 42.20
C LEU A 18 -3.78 35.40 42.80
N SER A 19 -4.42 34.59 41.97
CA SER A 19 -4.62 33.19 42.31
C SER A 19 -4.76 32.33 41.05
N TYR A 20 -4.03 31.23 41.09
CA TYR A 20 -4.05 30.08 40.21
C TYR A 20 -5.48 29.58 39.91
N GLY A 21 -5.70 29.06 38.71
CA GLY A 21 -6.81 28.11 38.49
C GLY A 21 -7.34 28.06 37.07
N CYS A 22 -6.62 27.47 36.12
CA CYS A 22 -7.27 26.91 34.93
C CYS A 22 -7.94 25.58 35.33
N ALA A 23 -9.24 25.65 35.57
CA ALA A 23 -10.11 24.50 35.70
C ALA A 23 -10.20 23.71 34.38
N ARG A 24 -9.95 22.40 34.42
CA ARG A 24 -10.36 21.44 33.39
C ARG A 24 -10.78 20.13 34.08
N GLN A 25 -12.07 19.84 34.01
CA GLN A 25 -12.72 18.56 34.37
C GLN A 25 -12.97 17.76 33.06
N PRO A 26 -13.35 16.47 33.08
CA PRO A 26 -12.44 15.33 33.24
C PRO A 26 -12.64 14.23 32.16
N GLU A 27 -11.69 13.30 32.15
CA GLU A 27 -11.73 11.87 31.79
C GLU A 27 -12.69 11.32 30.70
N SER A 28 -12.07 10.68 29.69
CA SER A 28 -12.42 9.30 29.36
C SER A 28 -11.13 8.49 29.21
N THR A 29 -11.01 7.55 30.12
CA THR A 29 -9.99 6.53 30.35
C THR A 29 -9.78 5.64 29.12
N MET A 30 -8.52 5.36 28.76
CA MET A 30 -8.09 3.99 28.43
C MET A 30 -6.60 3.86 28.79
N GLU A 31 -6.36 3.08 29.84
CA GLU A 31 -5.05 2.66 30.29
C GLU A 31 -4.41 1.67 29.32
N THR A 32 -3.12 1.91 29.13
CA THR A 32 -2.07 1.03 28.66
C THR A 32 -2.11 -0.34 29.34
N THR A 33 -2.08 -1.42 28.56
CA THR A 33 -1.22 -2.58 28.87
C THR A 33 -0.64 -3.16 27.57
N SER A 34 0.67 -3.02 27.39
CA SER A 34 1.54 -3.99 26.70
C SER A 34 2.19 -4.86 27.80
N PRO A 35 2.60 -6.13 27.56
CA PRO A 35 3.88 -6.41 26.88
C PRO A 35 3.86 -7.70 26.01
N THR A 36 4.66 -7.85 24.96
CA THR A 36 6.03 -8.41 25.06
C THR A 36 6.81 -8.27 23.73
N THR A 37 7.93 -7.55 23.83
CA THR A 37 9.28 -7.77 23.27
C THR A 37 9.49 -8.34 21.86
N GLY A 38 10.00 -7.47 20.96
CA GLY A 38 10.80 -7.82 19.78
C GLY A 38 11.24 -6.56 19.02
N LYS A 39 12.48 -6.09 19.23
CA LYS A 39 13.04 -4.89 18.58
C LYS A 39 12.97 -4.99 17.04
N ASN A 40 12.25 -4.09 16.38
CA ASN A 40 12.58 -3.68 15.00
C ASN A 40 11.96 -2.31 14.68
N GLN A 41 12.78 -1.38 14.17
CA GLN A 41 12.35 -0.03 13.81
C GLN A 41 11.38 -0.07 12.62
N THR A 42 10.13 0.31 12.84
CA THR A 42 9.08 0.35 11.81
C THR A 42 9.39 1.42 10.76
N GLY A 43 9.75 1.01 9.54
CA GLY A 43 10.05 1.92 8.43
C GLY A 43 8.83 2.73 7.95
N LEU A 44 9.08 3.92 7.40
CA LEU A 44 8.07 4.81 6.79
C LEU A 44 7.61 4.23 5.45
N VAL A 45 6.31 4.00 5.26
CA VAL A 45 5.79 3.41 4.02
C VAL A 45 5.19 4.49 3.12
N TYR A 46 5.62 4.52 1.85
CA TYR A 46 5.08 5.41 0.83
C TYR A 46 4.50 4.61 -0.33
N GLN A 47 3.42 5.12 -0.93
CA GLN A 47 2.78 4.47 -2.07
C GLN A 47 2.45 5.50 -3.15
N GLY A 48 2.81 5.18 -4.39
CA GLY A 48 2.56 6.09 -5.50
C GLY A 48 3.08 5.59 -6.83
N LYS A 49 2.90 6.42 -7.86
CA LYS A 49 3.44 6.18 -9.20
C LYS A 49 4.87 6.67 -9.27
N ILE A 50 5.78 5.83 -9.75
CA ILE A 50 7.16 6.23 -9.99
C ILE A 50 7.20 7.07 -11.26
N VAL A 51 7.59 8.34 -11.11
CA VAL A 51 7.64 9.29 -12.23
C VAL A 51 9.03 9.41 -12.84
N ALA A 52 10.08 9.08 -12.09
CA ALA A 52 11.46 9.04 -12.57
C ALA A 52 12.32 8.12 -11.70
N GLN A 53 13.36 7.54 -12.31
CA GLN A 53 14.43 6.82 -11.62
C GLN A 53 15.77 7.26 -12.24
N SER A 54 16.71 7.71 -11.40
CA SER A 54 18.08 8.01 -11.79
C SER A 54 19.03 6.96 -11.21
N LYS A 55 19.63 6.14 -12.08
CA LYS A 55 20.66 5.16 -11.69
C LYS A 55 21.96 5.84 -11.26
N ARG A 56 22.33 6.94 -11.91
CA ARG A 56 23.53 7.73 -11.62
C ARG A 56 23.44 8.43 -10.26
N ALA A 57 22.30 9.05 -9.95
CA ALA A 57 22.10 9.76 -8.68
C ALA A 57 21.59 8.85 -7.55
N ARG A 58 21.25 7.58 -7.86
CA ARG A 58 20.60 6.62 -6.95
C ARG A 58 19.36 7.19 -6.27
N THR A 59 18.49 7.81 -7.08
CA THR A 59 17.25 8.44 -6.65
C THR A 59 16.06 7.98 -7.47
N LEU A 60 14.88 7.94 -6.86
CA LEU A 60 13.60 7.77 -7.53
C LEU A 60 12.63 8.86 -7.07
N SER A 61 11.76 9.29 -7.98
CA SER A 61 10.70 10.25 -7.70
C SER A 61 9.37 9.53 -7.68
N LEU A 62 8.66 9.60 -6.54
CA LEU A 62 7.38 8.96 -6.32
C LEU A 62 6.29 10.02 -6.22
N LYS A 63 5.28 9.94 -7.07
CA LYS A 63 4.09 10.80 -6.99
C LYS A 63 3.03 10.11 -6.11
N THR A 64 2.77 10.69 -4.94
CA THR A 64 1.83 10.19 -3.94
C THR A 64 0.61 11.10 -3.81
N GLY A 65 -0.59 10.55 -3.66
CA GLY A 65 -1.86 11.31 -3.58
C GLY A 65 -2.65 11.33 -4.89
N ARG A 66 -3.85 11.91 -4.88
CA ARG A 66 -4.76 12.08 -6.04
C ARG A 66 -5.09 13.56 -6.26
N GLY A 67 -5.31 13.95 -7.50
CA GLY A 67 -5.72 15.33 -7.86
C GLY A 67 -4.66 16.39 -7.55
N GLU A 68 -5.13 17.61 -7.25
CA GLU A 68 -4.28 18.78 -6.94
C GLU A 68 -3.41 18.59 -5.68
N GLY A 69 -3.78 17.67 -4.78
CA GLY A 69 -3.01 17.33 -3.59
C GLY A 69 -1.85 16.37 -3.82
N ALA A 70 -1.58 15.96 -5.07
CA ALA A 70 -0.52 15.01 -5.37
C ALA A 70 0.88 15.63 -5.21
N LYS A 71 1.70 15.04 -4.33
CA LYS A 71 3.07 15.48 -4.07
C LYS A 71 4.07 14.53 -4.71
N THR A 72 5.15 15.06 -5.25
CA THR A 72 6.28 14.26 -5.72
C THR A 72 7.36 14.26 -4.64
N ILE A 73 7.66 13.08 -4.12
CA ILE A 73 8.73 12.89 -3.13
C ILE A 73 9.95 12.27 -3.80
N LEU A 74 11.13 12.73 -3.42
CA LEU A 74 12.41 12.18 -3.87
C LEU A 74 12.92 11.21 -2.80
N ILE A 75 13.17 9.97 -3.22
CA ILE A 75 13.63 8.89 -2.35
C ILE A 75 14.98 8.41 -2.88
N LYS A 76 15.99 8.34 -2.01
CA LYS A 76 17.28 7.70 -2.35
C LYS A 76 17.19 6.19 -2.23
N TYR A 77 18.01 5.48 -2.97
CA TYR A 77 18.22 4.05 -2.81
C TYR A 77 19.71 3.73 -2.87
N ASP A 78 20.09 2.51 -2.53
CA ASP A 78 21.47 2.03 -2.62
C ASP A 78 21.50 0.54 -2.98
N ALA A 79 22.69 -0.05 -2.95
CA ALA A 79 22.88 -1.46 -3.27
C ALA A 79 22.17 -2.42 -2.28
N GLY A 80 21.83 -1.95 -1.08
CA GLY A 80 21.08 -2.71 -0.08
C GLY A 80 19.56 -2.60 -0.22
N THR A 81 19.06 -1.74 -1.11
CA THR A 81 17.62 -1.63 -1.38
C THR A 81 17.13 -2.87 -2.13
N LYS A 82 16.22 -3.63 -1.53
CA LYS A 82 15.59 -4.81 -2.16
C LYS A 82 14.47 -4.38 -3.11
N GLY A 83 14.34 -5.06 -4.26
CA GLY A 83 13.22 -4.83 -5.19
C GLY A 83 13.38 -3.61 -6.12
N ILE A 84 14.62 -3.16 -6.37
CA ILE A 84 14.89 -1.99 -7.21
C ILE A 84 14.41 -2.16 -8.66
N GLU A 85 14.27 -3.39 -9.14
CA GLU A 85 13.68 -3.78 -10.41
C GLU A 85 12.23 -3.32 -10.55
N TYR A 86 11.49 -3.20 -9.43
CA TYR A 86 10.12 -2.68 -9.41
C TYR A 86 10.07 -1.16 -9.45
N ALA A 87 11.22 -0.47 -9.43
CA ALA A 87 11.32 0.99 -9.44
C ALA A 87 11.28 1.62 -10.85
N ALA A 88 10.73 0.92 -11.84
CA ALA A 88 10.65 1.42 -13.21
C ALA A 88 9.65 2.57 -13.35
N LYS A 89 10.00 3.57 -14.18
CA LYS A 89 9.14 4.71 -14.49
C LYS A 89 7.80 4.24 -15.04
N GLY A 90 6.71 4.78 -14.52
CA GLY A 90 5.35 4.44 -14.92
C GLY A 90 4.68 3.42 -14.00
N HIS A 91 5.44 2.60 -13.28
CA HIS A 91 4.88 1.61 -12.36
C HIS A 91 4.43 2.24 -11.05
N THR A 92 3.46 1.59 -10.41
CA THR A 92 3.00 1.94 -9.06
C THR A 92 3.68 1.03 -8.06
N ALA A 93 4.32 1.62 -7.05
CA ALA A 93 5.08 0.88 -6.06
C ALA A 93 4.68 1.26 -4.63
N VAL A 94 4.93 0.32 -3.72
CA VAL A 94 4.95 0.50 -2.27
C VAL A 94 6.42 0.48 -1.84
N ILE A 95 6.88 1.56 -1.21
CA ILE A 95 8.28 1.76 -0.85
C ILE A 95 8.38 1.92 0.66
N VAL A 96 9.07 0.97 1.28
CA VAL A 96 9.44 1.05 2.71
C VAL A 96 10.73 1.86 2.80
N CYS A 97 10.70 2.96 3.55
CA CYS A 97 11.78 3.90 3.69
C CYS A 97 12.25 4.02 5.15
N LYS A 98 13.47 4.51 5.31
CA LYS A 98 14.02 5.01 6.57
C LYS A 98 14.63 6.39 6.34
N ILE A 99 14.68 7.21 7.39
CA ILE A 99 15.43 8.46 7.34
C ILE A 99 16.88 8.14 7.66
N GLN A 100 17.80 8.57 6.80
CA GLN A 100 19.23 8.47 7.03
C GLN A 100 19.90 9.77 6.58
N ASN A 101 20.66 10.39 7.49
CA ASN A 101 21.32 11.68 7.28
C ASN A 101 20.35 12.79 6.83
N GLY A 102 19.13 12.80 7.40
CA GLY A 102 18.08 13.76 7.03
C GLY A 102 17.39 13.48 5.69
N GLU A 103 17.75 12.40 5.00
CA GLU A 103 17.21 12.04 3.69
C GLU A 103 16.37 10.77 3.74
N LEU A 104 15.32 10.72 2.92
CA LEU A 104 14.45 9.55 2.80
C LEU A 104 15.13 8.49 1.93
N ARG A 105 15.29 7.28 2.46
CA ARG A 105 15.98 6.18 1.79
C ARG A 105 15.16 4.90 1.73
N ALA A 106 14.99 4.33 0.55
CA ALA A 106 14.31 3.08 0.31
C ALA A 106 15.09 1.88 0.88
N THR A 107 14.38 1.01 1.57
CA THR A 107 14.87 -0.28 2.07
C THR A 107 14.30 -1.43 1.26
N VAL A 108 13.00 -1.37 0.95
CA VAL A 108 12.30 -2.37 0.15
C VAL A 108 11.33 -1.65 -0.78
N ILE A 109 11.36 -2.00 -2.06
CA ILE A 109 10.42 -1.54 -3.08
C ILE A 109 9.64 -2.76 -3.54
N LYS A 110 8.31 -2.68 -3.53
CA LYS A 110 7.42 -3.74 -4.01
C LYS A 110 6.44 -3.16 -5.03
N PRO A 111 6.00 -3.94 -6.03
CA PRO A 111 4.89 -3.52 -6.87
C PRO A 111 3.64 -3.32 -5.99
N LYS A 112 2.80 -2.36 -6.35
CA LYS A 112 1.49 -2.23 -5.69
C LYS A 112 0.58 -3.34 -6.22
N THR A 113 0.52 -4.45 -5.50
CA THR A 113 -0.45 -5.50 -5.77
C THR A 113 -1.86 -5.03 -5.39
N ALA A 114 -2.84 -5.32 -6.24
CA ALA A 114 -4.25 -5.11 -5.91
C ALA A 114 -4.63 -5.93 -4.67
N LYS A 115 -5.52 -5.39 -3.83
CA LYS A 115 -6.15 -6.21 -2.78
C LYS A 115 -7.13 -7.15 -3.47
N LEU A 116 -7.05 -8.44 -3.16
CA LEU A 116 -7.98 -9.44 -3.69
C LEU A 116 -9.39 -9.21 -3.13
N PRO A 117 -10.44 -9.59 -3.88
CA PRO A 117 -11.81 -9.60 -3.36
C PRO A 117 -11.95 -10.51 -2.14
N PRO A 118 -12.96 -10.30 -1.28
CA PRO A 118 -13.26 -11.25 -0.21
C PRO A 118 -13.55 -12.63 -0.78
N GLY A 119 -13.07 -13.67 -0.12
CA GLY A 119 -13.23 -15.07 -0.55
C GLY A 119 -12.17 -15.56 -1.55
N ILE A 120 -11.19 -14.73 -1.91
CA ILE A 120 -10.08 -15.13 -2.79
C ILE A 120 -8.76 -14.93 -2.06
N THR A 121 -7.95 -15.99 -2.03
CA THR A 121 -6.61 -15.98 -1.44
C THR A 121 -5.56 -15.99 -2.55
N GLY A 122 -4.50 -15.21 -2.36
CA GLY A 122 -3.35 -15.21 -3.26
C GLY A 122 -2.21 -16.03 -2.64
N ILE A 123 -1.65 -16.93 -3.44
CA ILE A 123 -0.48 -17.74 -3.07
C ILE A 123 0.77 -17.24 -3.79
N GLN A 124 1.95 -17.57 -3.27
CA GLN A 124 3.23 -17.24 -3.92
C GLN A 124 3.67 -18.34 -4.88
N THR A 125 4.65 -18.04 -5.74
CA THR A 125 5.20 -19.01 -6.70
C THR A 125 5.76 -20.26 -6.03
N ASP A 126 6.46 -20.11 -4.90
CA ASP A 126 7.04 -21.25 -4.17
C ASP A 126 5.96 -22.16 -3.59
N GLU A 127 4.84 -21.59 -3.16
CA GLU A 127 3.70 -22.33 -2.62
C GLU A 127 2.98 -23.10 -3.74
N LEU A 128 2.71 -22.47 -4.88
CA LEU A 128 2.17 -23.18 -6.05
C LEU A 128 3.09 -24.31 -6.51
N LYS A 129 4.41 -24.09 -6.48
CA LYS A 129 5.38 -25.12 -6.82
C LYS A 129 5.28 -26.32 -5.86
N ALA A 130 5.16 -26.09 -4.57
CA ALA A 130 5.00 -27.17 -3.59
C ALA A 130 3.73 -27.99 -3.88
N LEU A 131 2.58 -27.34 -4.10
CA LEU A 131 1.33 -28.02 -4.45
C LEU A 131 1.46 -28.90 -5.72
N LEU A 132 2.19 -28.41 -6.73
CA LEU A 132 2.47 -29.16 -7.96
C LEU A 132 3.40 -30.36 -7.71
N ASP A 133 4.44 -30.18 -6.92
CA ASP A 133 5.41 -31.23 -6.60
C ASP A 133 4.74 -32.34 -5.75
N ASP A 134 3.82 -31.96 -4.85
CA ASP A 134 3.07 -32.85 -3.97
C ASP A 134 1.88 -33.54 -4.67
N ASN A 135 1.56 -33.15 -5.92
CA ASN A 135 0.39 -33.62 -6.69
C ASN A 135 -0.92 -33.43 -5.92
N GLU A 136 -1.07 -32.28 -5.27
CA GLU A 136 -2.30 -31.92 -4.55
C GLU A 136 -3.51 -31.90 -5.50
N ASP A 137 -4.68 -32.24 -4.95
CA ASP A 137 -5.94 -32.26 -5.71
C ASP A 137 -6.40 -30.83 -6.01
N MET A 138 -5.97 -30.33 -7.17
CA MET A 138 -6.25 -28.97 -7.62
C MET A 138 -6.39 -28.88 -9.14
N ILE A 139 -7.14 -27.87 -9.58
CA ILE A 139 -7.19 -27.49 -10.99
C ILE A 139 -6.47 -26.16 -11.17
N LEU A 140 -5.37 -26.21 -11.93
CA LEU A 140 -4.62 -25.03 -12.31
C LEU A 140 -5.19 -24.46 -13.62
N VAL A 141 -5.53 -23.17 -13.62
CA VAL A 141 -6.17 -22.49 -14.75
C VAL A 141 -5.31 -21.34 -15.25
N ASP A 142 -4.93 -21.40 -16.53
CA ASP A 142 -4.23 -20.32 -17.22
C ASP A 142 -5.22 -19.39 -17.91
N THR A 143 -5.20 -18.11 -17.51
CA THR A 143 -6.08 -17.06 -18.04
C THR A 143 -5.46 -16.21 -19.16
N CYS A 144 -4.24 -16.54 -19.58
CA CYS A 144 -3.52 -15.82 -20.63
C CYS A 144 -4.17 -16.00 -22.01
N PRO A 145 -3.94 -15.04 -22.95
CA PRO A 145 -4.34 -15.21 -24.34
C PRO A 145 -3.75 -16.49 -24.95
N ARG A 146 -4.48 -17.09 -25.90
CA ARG A 146 -4.11 -18.36 -26.55
C ARG A 146 -2.67 -18.41 -27.06
N GLN A 147 -2.17 -17.30 -27.62
CA GLN A 147 -0.80 -17.22 -28.12
C GLN A 147 0.24 -17.42 -27.01
N GLN A 148 0.00 -16.86 -25.81
CA GLN A 148 0.92 -17.00 -24.67
C GLN A 148 0.86 -18.42 -24.10
N TYR A 149 -0.33 -18.95 -23.85
CA TYR A 149 -0.52 -20.33 -23.41
C TYR A 149 0.16 -21.34 -24.33
N SER A 150 -0.01 -21.17 -25.65
CA SER A 150 0.57 -22.08 -26.65
C SER A 150 2.09 -21.96 -26.74
N ALA A 151 2.65 -20.78 -26.45
CA ALA A 151 4.10 -20.57 -26.43
C ALA A 151 4.74 -21.23 -25.20
N ALA A 152 4.14 -21.05 -24.02
CA ALA A 152 4.53 -21.74 -22.78
C ALA A 152 3.41 -21.62 -21.74
N HIS A 153 3.15 -22.70 -21.02
CA HIS A 153 2.25 -22.73 -19.87
C HIS A 153 2.76 -23.73 -18.83
N ILE A 154 2.28 -23.63 -17.60
CA ILE A 154 2.57 -24.60 -16.54
C ILE A 154 1.93 -25.94 -16.90
N ARG A 155 2.70 -27.03 -16.82
CA ARG A 155 2.22 -28.38 -17.15
C ARG A 155 0.99 -28.73 -16.32
N GLY A 156 -0.04 -29.27 -16.97
CA GLY A 156 -1.31 -29.65 -16.32
C GLY A 156 -2.31 -28.51 -16.21
N ALA A 157 -1.93 -27.27 -16.55
CA ALA A 157 -2.87 -26.15 -16.56
C ALA A 157 -3.94 -26.29 -17.65
N VAL A 158 -5.17 -25.92 -17.31
CA VAL A 158 -6.30 -25.83 -18.23
C VAL A 158 -6.39 -24.41 -18.80
N HIS A 159 -6.57 -24.29 -20.11
CA HIS A 159 -6.63 -22.98 -20.78
C HIS A 159 -8.03 -22.37 -20.77
N LEU A 160 -8.22 -21.29 -19.99
CA LEU A 160 -9.45 -20.50 -19.94
C LEU A 160 -9.10 -19.00 -19.97
N PRO A 161 -8.92 -18.40 -21.18
CA PRO A 161 -8.69 -16.97 -21.32
C PRO A 161 -9.72 -16.14 -20.58
N ALA A 162 -9.28 -15.04 -19.96
CA ALA A 162 -10.19 -14.10 -19.33
C ALA A 162 -11.25 -13.54 -20.30
N SER A 163 -10.93 -13.43 -21.60
CA SER A 163 -11.86 -12.99 -22.65
C SER A 163 -13.02 -13.95 -22.88
N ASP A 164 -12.81 -15.24 -22.64
CA ASP A 164 -13.77 -16.29 -22.98
C ASP A 164 -14.54 -16.79 -21.75
N TYR A 165 -14.27 -16.22 -20.57
CA TYR A 165 -14.75 -16.75 -19.29
C TYR A 165 -16.27 -16.89 -19.27
N THR A 166 -17.00 -15.86 -19.71
CA THR A 166 -18.48 -15.87 -19.74
C THR A 166 -19.06 -17.01 -20.56
N GLU A 167 -18.38 -17.43 -21.63
CA GLU A 167 -18.89 -18.43 -22.58
C GLU A 167 -18.39 -19.84 -22.24
N ARG A 168 -17.17 -19.97 -21.71
CA ARG A 168 -16.47 -21.26 -21.57
C ARG A 168 -16.29 -21.72 -20.13
N ALA A 169 -16.46 -20.87 -19.12
CA ALA A 169 -16.20 -21.27 -17.74
C ALA A 169 -17.06 -22.46 -17.30
N ALA A 170 -18.34 -22.51 -17.67
CA ALA A 170 -19.24 -23.59 -17.28
C ALA A 170 -18.88 -24.96 -17.88
N SER A 171 -18.19 -25.00 -19.02
CA SER A 171 -17.77 -26.25 -19.67
C SER A 171 -16.35 -26.68 -19.28
N VAL A 172 -15.57 -25.78 -18.70
CA VAL A 172 -14.16 -25.99 -18.37
C VAL A 172 -13.92 -26.17 -16.88
N LEU A 173 -14.66 -25.43 -16.03
CA LEU A 173 -14.53 -25.50 -14.59
C LEU A 173 -15.41 -26.64 -14.03
N PRO A 174 -15.00 -27.26 -12.92
CA PRO A 174 -15.75 -28.34 -12.30
C PRO A 174 -17.11 -27.86 -11.79
N GLU A 175 -18.07 -28.78 -11.77
CA GLU A 175 -19.37 -28.55 -11.12
C GLU A 175 -19.22 -28.46 -9.60
N ASP A 176 -18.30 -29.25 -9.03
CA ASP A 176 -17.95 -29.22 -7.61
C ASP A 176 -17.37 -27.86 -7.20
N LYS A 177 -17.98 -27.26 -6.16
CA LYS A 177 -17.60 -25.95 -5.63
C LYS A 177 -16.54 -26.02 -4.54
N GLU A 178 -16.26 -27.21 -4.03
CA GLU A 178 -15.22 -27.45 -3.03
C GLU A 178 -13.85 -27.75 -3.65
N GLN A 179 -13.79 -28.02 -4.97
CA GLN A 179 -12.55 -28.24 -5.69
C GLN A 179 -11.63 -27.01 -5.59
N LEU A 180 -10.37 -27.24 -5.20
CA LEU A 180 -9.36 -26.19 -5.19
C LEU A 180 -9.04 -25.72 -6.62
N LEU A 181 -9.36 -24.45 -6.90
CA LEU A 181 -9.03 -23.78 -8.16
C LEU A 181 -7.91 -22.77 -7.95
N ILE A 182 -6.88 -22.83 -8.80
CA ILE A 182 -5.80 -21.84 -8.81
C ILE A 182 -5.75 -21.18 -10.18
N PHE A 183 -5.93 -19.87 -10.22
CA PHE A 183 -5.86 -19.08 -11.45
C PHE A 183 -4.53 -18.32 -11.53
N TYR A 184 -3.92 -18.30 -12.72
CA TYR A 184 -2.74 -17.47 -12.98
C TYR A 184 -2.83 -16.73 -14.32
N CYS A 185 -1.99 -15.70 -14.45
CA CYS A 185 -1.84 -14.85 -15.63
C CYS A 185 -0.36 -14.43 -15.76
N ALA A 186 -0.01 -13.73 -16.84
CA ALA A 186 1.35 -13.28 -17.15
C ALA A 186 1.88 -12.14 -16.24
N GLY A 187 1.04 -11.53 -15.40
CA GLY A 187 1.49 -10.51 -14.45
C GLY A 187 0.39 -9.59 -13.93
N PRO A 188 0.75 -8.63 -13.05
CA PRO A 188 -0.20 -7.66 -12.52
C PRO A 188 -0.61 -6.65 -13.59
N THR A 189 -1.90 -6.62 -13.92
CA THR A 189 -2.57 -5.53 -14.68
C THR A 189 -3.03 -4.40 -13.77
#